data_AF-A0A831KQV6-F1
#
_entry.id   AF-A0A831KQV6-F1
#
_cell.length_a   1.000
_cell.length_b   1.000
_cell.length_c   1.000
_cell.angle_alpha   90.00
_cell.angle_beta   90.00
_cell.angle_gamma   90.00
#
_symmetry.space_group_name_H-M   'P 1'
#
loop_
_entity.id
_entity.type
_entity.pdbx_description
1 polymer ?
#
loop_
_entity_poly.entity_id
_entity_poly.type
_entity_poly.pdbx_seq_one_letter_code
_entity_poly.pdbx_strand_id
1 'polypeptide(L)'
;MPNDWSYLVELQKNKPGTLAKILKHNAPKYIKEEVRRLIKEGKIKNIQELIQKAVNEKKSLIKVLEEYGIENKERRFGKGSIRCIICGSHDRVIRRYKIHICGRCFREMAKELGFKVLGE
;
A
#
# COMPACT_ATOMS: atom_id res chain seq x y z
N MET A 1 -1.19 8.05 7.49
CA MET A 1 -0.34 8.13 6.28
C MET A 1 -1.04 7.36 5.18
N PRO A 2 -1.13 7.88 3.94
CA PRO A 2 -1.80 7.15 2.87
C PRO A 2 -1.08 5.82 2.66
N ASN A 3 -1.81 4.72 2.78
CA ASN A 3 -1.26 3.36 2.67
C ASN A 3 -1.17 2.90 1.20
N ASP A 4 -1.31 3.84 0.27
CA ASP A 4 -1.48 3.58 -1.14
C ASP A 4 -0.65 4.55 -1.99
N TRP A 5 -0.72 4.33 -3.29
CA TRP A 5 0.06 5.03 -4.29
C TRP A 5 -0.40 6.47 -4.53
N SER A 6 -1.57 6.88 -4.00
CA SER A 6 -2.16 8.20 -4.21
C SER A 6 -1.24 9.31 -3.68
N TYR A 7 -0.58 9.07 -2.56
CA TYR A 7 0.40 10.02 -2.01
C TYR A 7 1.61 10.22 -2.93
N LEU A 8 2.12 9.15 -3.53
CA LEU A 8 3.24 9.22 -4.47
C LEU A 8 2.85 9.93 -5.76
N VAL A 9 1.63 9.69 -6.25
CA VAL A 9 1.08 10.37 -7.43
C VAL A 9 0.97 11.88 -7.17
N GLU A 10 0.42 12.28 -6.02
CA GLU A 10 0.32 13.68 -5.63
C GLU A 10 1.70 14.35 -5.48
N LEU A 11 2.64 13.67 -4.82
CA LEU A 11 4.00 14.17 -4.62
C LEU A 11 4.77 14.37 -5.94
N GLN A 12 4.53 13.52 -6.94
CA GLN A 12 5.26 13.53 -8.22
C GLN A 12 4.41 14.06 -9.39
N LYS A 13 3.29 14.75 -9.12
CA LYS A 13 2.36 15.24 -10.15
C LYS A 13 3.03 16.14 -11.20
N ASN A 14 4.05 16.91 -10.80
CA ASN A 14 4.79 17.81 -11.68
C ASN A 14 5.97 17.14 -12.41
N LYS A 15 6.22 15.84 -12.19
CA LYS A 15 7.33 15.07 -12.76
C LYS A 15 6.85 13.73 -13.34
N PRO A 16 6.07 13.74 -14.45
CA PRO A 16 5.38 12.55 -14.95
C PRO A 16 6.34 11.41 -15.35
N GLY A 17 7.52 11.72 -15.89
CA GLY A 17 8.53 10.71 -16.22
C GLY A 17 9.11 10.00 -14.98
N THR A 18 9.32 10.73 -13.89
CA THR A 18 9.77 10.17 -12.60
C THR A 18 8.69 9.28 -12.00
N LEU A 19 7.45 9.76 -11.98
CA LEU A 19 6.30 8.99 -11.52
C LEU A 19 6.18 7.67 -12.31
N ALA A 20 6.24 7.72 -13.65
CA ALA A 20 6.19 6.54 -14.50
C ALA A 20 7.30 5.51 -14.18
N LYS A 21 8.54 5.96 -13.94
CA LYS A 21 9.64 5.08 -13.50
C LYS A 21 9.34 4.44 -12.15
N ILE A 22 8.90 5.23 -11.17
CA ILE A 22 8.55 4.74 -9.82
C ILE A 22 7.47 3.67 -9.91
N LEU A 23 6.38 3.95 -10.64
CA LEU A 23 5.29 3.01 -10.89
C LEU A 23 5.80 1.73 -11.55
N LYS A 24 6.59 1.83 -12.63
CA LYS A 24 7.15 0.67 -13.34
C LYS A 24 7.98 -0.25 -12.44
N HIS A 25 8.87 0.32 -11.63
CA HIS A 25 9.78 -0.49 -10.81
C HIS A 25 9.11 -1.03 -9.55
N ASN A 26 8.31 -0.23 -8.86
CA ASN A 26 7.72 -0.59 -7.56
C ASN A 26 6.35 -1.27 -7.67
N ALA A 27 5.72 -1.32 -8.85
CA ALA A 27 4.37 -1.86 -8.98
C ALA A 27 4.31 -3.31 -8.45
N PRO A 28 3.25 -3.67 -7.70
CA PRO A 28 3.04 -5.03 -7.23
C PRO A 28 3.05 -6.01 -8.40
N LYS A 29 3.55 -7.23 -8.15
CA LYS A 29 3.65 -8.27 -9.17
C LYS A 29 2.30 -8.53 -9.86
N TYR A 30 1.22 -8.61 -9.09
CA TYR A 30 -0.13 -8.85 -9.61
C TYR A 30 -0.58 -7.75 -10.58
N ILE A 31 -0.27 -6.48 -10.33
CA ILE A 31 -0.59 -5.38 -11.25
C ILE A 31 0.20 -5.53 -12.55
N LYS A 32 1.49 -5.90 -12.46
CA LYS A 32 2.34 -6.11 -13.64
C LYS A 32 1.83 -7.28 -14.50
N GLU A 33 1.41 -8.38 -13.87
CA GLU A 33 0.82 -9.54 -14.56
C GLU A 33 -0.48 -9.16 -15.26
N GLU A 34 -1.33 -8.39 -14.58
CA GLU A 34 -2.63 -7.98 -15.07
C GLU A 34 -2.54 -6.98 -16.24
N VAL A 35 -1.67 -5.98 -16.14
CA VAL A 35 -1.41 -5.05 -17.26
C VAL A 35 -0.87 -5.79 -18.48
N ARG A 36 -0.01 -6.80 -18.30
CA ARG A 36 0.46 -7.64 -19.41
C ARG A 36 -0.68 -8.42 -20.06
N ARG A 37 -1.63 -8.93 -19.27
CA ARG A 37 -2.84 -9.60 -19.77
C ARG A 37 -3.66 -8.65 -20.64
N LEU A 38 -3.94 -7.44 -20.16
CA LEU A 38 -4.72 -6.44 -20.89
C LEU A 38 -4.07 -6.02 -22.22
N ILE A 39 -2.73 -5.94 -22.26
CA ILE A 39 -2.00 -5.68 -23.50
C ILE A 39 -2.15 -6.85 -24.48
N LYS A 40 -2.03 -8.09 -24.00
CA LYS A 40 -2.21 -9.30 -24.82
C LYS A 40 -3.64 -9.43 -25.37
N GLU A 41 -4.64 -9.01 -24.60
CA GLU A 41 -6.05 -8.97 -25.00
C GLU A 41 -6.38 -7.79 -25.93
N GLY A 42 -5.45 -6.88 -26.19
CA GLY A 42 -5.65 -5.71 -27.04
C GLY A 42 -6.53 -4.61 -26.41
N LYS A 43 -6.90 -4.73 -25.13
CA LYS A 43 -7.69 -3.73 -24.39
C LYS A 43 -6.92 -2.44 -24.14
N ILE A 44 -5.59 -2.53 -24.09
CA ILE A 44 -4.66 -1.42 -23.84
C ILE A 44 -3.43 -1.61 -24.72
N LYS A 45 -2.89 -0.54 -25.30
CA LYS A 45 -1.66 -0.59 -26.11
C LYS A 45 -0.40 -0.59 -25.23
N ASN A 46 -0.40 0.22 -24.17
CA ASN A 46 0.71 0.33 -23.23
C ASN A 46 0.24 0.84 -21.84
N ILE A 47 1.11 0.74 -20.83
CA ILE A 47 0.77 1.20 -19.47
C ILE A 47 0.56 2.72 -19.35
N GLN A 48 1.13 3.51 -20.27
CA GLN A 48 0.99 4.97 -20.26
C GLN A 48 -0.44 5.41 -20.61
N GLU A 49 -1.17 4.60 -21.40
CA GLU A 49 -2.56 4.84 -21.76
C GLU A 49 -3.47 4.93 -20.52
N LEU A 50 -3.25 4.08 -19.51
CA LEU A 50 -3.97 4.13 -18.23
C LEU A 50 -3.70 5.43 -17.47
N ILE A 51 -2.44 5.89 -17.46
CA ILE A 51 -2.05 7.13 -16.79
C ILE A 51 -2.66 8.33 -17.53
N GLN A 52 -2.61 8.33 -18.86
CA GLN A 52 -3.17 9.40 -19.67
C GLN A 52 -4.69 9.49 -19.49
N LYS A 53 -5.38 8.34 -19.41
CA LYS A 53 -6.81 8.28 -19.11
C LYS A 53 -7.11 8.89 -17.72
N ALA A 54 -6.33 8.53 -16.70
CA ALA A 54 -6.49 9.09 -15.36
C ALA A 54 -6.33 10.62 -15.34
N VAL A 55 -5.33 11.14 -16.04
CA VAL A 55 -5.09 12.60 -16.15
C VAL A 55 -6.21 13.30 -16.93
N ASN A 56 -6.60 12.77 -18.10
CA ASN A 56 -7.61 13.37 -18.97
C ASN A 56 -8.98 13.40 -18.31
N GLU A 57 -9.38 12.31 -17.68
CA GLU A 57 -10.68 12.18 -17.02
C GLU A 57 -10.68 12.75 -15.59
N LYS A 58 -9.54 13.30 -15.13
CA LYS A 58 -9.32 13.75 -13.74
C LYS A 58 -9.75 12.71 -12.71
N LYS A 59 -9.55 11.43 -13.01
CA LYS A 59 -9.87 10.30 -12.11
C LYS A 59 -8.62 9.89 -11.32
N SER A 60 -8.84 9.28 -10.16
CA SER A 60 -7.75 8.62 -9.45
C SER A 60 -7.27 7.40 -10.24
N LEU A 61 -5.97 7.12 -10.20
CA LEU A 61 -5.39 5.96 -10.88
C LEU A 61 -6.04 4.64 -10.39
N ILE A 62 -6.45 4.58 -9.11
CA ILE A 62 -7.13 3.43 -8.53
C ILE A 62 -8.47 3.17 -9.25
N LYS A 63 -9.29 4.20 -9.44
CA LYS A 63 -10.58 4.06 -10.15
C LYS A 63 -10.38 3.60 -11.58
N VAL A 64 -9.37 4.15 -12.27
CA VAL A 64 -9.04 3.70 -13.62
C VAL A 64 -8.63 2.23 -13.62
N LEU A 65 -7.79 1.79 -12.68
CA LEU A 65 -7.40 0.38 -12.56
C LEU A 65 -8.61 -0.53 -12.30
N GLU A 66 -9.54 -0.12 -11.44
CA GLU A 66 -10.79 -0.84 -11.16
C GLU A 66 -11.69 -0.98 -12.39
N GLU A 67 -11.79 0.04 -13.25
CA GLU A 67 -12.54 -0.04 -14.53
C GLU A 67 -12.01 -1.14 -15.47
N TYR A 68 -10.72 -1.47 -15.39
CA TYR A 68 -10.11 -2.55 -16.16
C TYR A 68 -10.08 -3.90 -15.40
N GLY A 69 -10.77 -3.99 -14.25
CA GLY A 69 -10.83 -5.19 -13.42
C GLY A 69 -9.56 -5.45 -12.60
N ILE A 70 -8.70 -4.45 -12.42
CA ILE A 70 -7.50 -4.55 -11.58
C ILE A 70 -7.82 -4.07 -10.17
N GLU A 71 -8.23 -5.00 -9.31
CA GLU A 71 -8.52 -4.68 -7.92
C GLU A 71 -7.25 -4.53 -7.07
N ASN A 72 -7.28 -3.58 -6.14
CA ASN A 72 -6.22 -3.44 -5.15
C ASN A 72 -6.29 -4.59 -4.12
N LYS A 73 -5.46 -5.62 -4.31
CA LYS A 73 -5.45 -6.79 -3.43
C LYS A 73 -5.01 -6.42 -2.02
N GLU A 74 -5.89 -6.69 -1.05
CA GLU A 74 -5.53 -6.63 0.37
C GLU A 74 -4.38 -7.61 0.67
N ARG A 75 -3.36 -7.11 1.36
CA ARG A 75 -2.24 -7.96 1.79
C ARG A 75 -2.63 -8.71 3.05
N ARG A 76 -2.83 -10.02 2.92
CA ARG A 76 -3.10 -10.92 4.07
C ARG A 76 -1.88 -11.17 4.96
N PHE A 77 -0.67 -10.95 4.42
CA PHE A 77 0.59 -11.29 5.10
C PHE A 77 1.70 -10.24 4.85
N GLY A 78 2.77 -10.33 5.65
CA GLY A 78 3.95 -9.45 5.58
C GLY A 78 3.84 -8.18 6.43
N LYS A 79 4.91 -7.38 6.48
CA LYS A 79 5.02 -6.20 7.35
C LYS A 79 3.89 -5.18 7.15
N GLY A 80 3.47 -4.95 5.90
CA GLY A 80 2.39 -4.02 5.56
C GLY A 80 0.98 -4.50 5.93
N SER A 81 0.79 -5.79 6.22
CA SER A 81 -0.52 -6.34 6.63
C SER A 81 -0.84 -6.07 8.11
N ILE A 82 0.14 -5.60 8.88
CA ILE A 82 0.04 -5.52 10.34
C ILE A 82 0.50 -4.15 10.79
N ARG A 83 -0.34 -3.49 11.58
CA ARG A 83 -0.04 -2.21 12.20
C ARG A 83 -0.36 -2.25 13.68
N CYS A 84 0.32 -1.42 14.45
CA CYS A 84 -0.05 -1.11 15.82
C CYS A 84 -1.47 -0.53 15.85
N ILE A 85 -2.35 -1.06 16.69
CA ILE A 85 -3.72 -0.54 16.84
C ILE A 85 -3.75 0.86 17.50
N ILE A 86 -2.72 1.23 18.25
CA ILE A 86 -2.61 2.53 18.94
C ILE A 86 -2.02 3.59 18.02
N CYS A 87 -0.79 3.38 17.53
CA CYS A 87 -0.04 4.41 16.79
C CYS A 87 0.05 4.18 15.26
N GLY A 88 -0.51 3.08 14.75
CA GLY A 88 -0.47 2.76 13.32
C GLY A 88 0.91 2.35 12.78
N SER A 89 1.96 2.30 13.61
CA SER A 89 3.29 1.89 13.18
C SER A 89 3.33 0.43 12.71
N HIS A 90 4.08 0.18 11.64
CA HIS A 90 4.41 -1.16 11.16
C HIS A 90 5.71 -1.72 11.78
N ASP A 91 6.37 -0.95 12.65
CA ASP A 91 7.62 -1.35 13.29
C ASP A 91 7.39 -2.13 14.60
N ARG A 92 8.13 -3.22 14.79
CA ARG A 92 8.16 -4.07 16.00
C ARG A 92 6.76 -4.31 16.61
N VAL A 93 5.79 -4.69 15.78
CA VAL A 93 4.43 -5.02 16.24
C VAL A 93 4.42 -6.38 16.92
N ILE A 94 4.04 -6.40 18.19
CA ILE A 94 3.84 -7.61 18.98
C ILE A 94 2.50 -8.23 18.58
N ARG A 95 2.56 -9.46 18.07
CA ARG A 95 1.40 -10.20 17.55
C ARG A 95 0.91 -11.28 18.51
N ARG A 96 1.71 -11.61 19.54
CA ARG A 96 1.35 -12.63 20.53
C ARG A 96 0.11 -12.18 21.30
N TYR A 97 -0.71 -13.15 21.67
CA TYR A 97 -1.95 -12.93 22.42
C TYR A 97 -2.94 -11.97 21.71
N LYS A 98 -2.83 -11.81 20.38
CA LYS A 98 -3.69 -10.94 19.56
C LYS A 98 -3.71 -9.47 20.00
N ILE A 99 -2.66 -8.98 20.68
CA ILE A 99 -2.64 -7.59 21.15
C ILE A 99 -2.40 -6.56 20.03
N HIS A 100 -1.62 -6.91 19.01
CA HIS A 100 -1.33 -6.04 17.84
C HIS A 100 -0.84 -4.63 18.19
N ILE A 101 0.06 -4.51 19.17
CA ILE A 101 0.63 -3.23 19.63
C ILE A 101 2.15 -3.21 19.35
N CYS A 102 2.72 -2.06 18.96
CA CYS A 102 4.18 -1.94 18.77
C CYS A 102 4.93 -1.89 20.09
N GLY A 103 6.22 -2.25 20.09
CA GLY A 103 7.02 -2.28 21.31
C GLY A 103 7.10 -0.96 22.08
N ARG A 104 6.88 0.20 21.43
CA ARG A 104 6.82 1.51 22.10
C ARG A 104 5.54 1.64 22.94
N CYS A 105 4.40 1.52 22.28
CA CYS A 105 3.08 1.57 22.92
C CYS A 105 2.89 0.44 23.94
N PHE A 106 3.50 -0.73 23.71
CA PHE A 106 3.44 -1.82 24.68
C PHE A 106 4.10 -1.43 26.01
N ARG A 107 5.25 -0.74 26.00
CA ARG A 107 5.91 -0.31 27.24
C ARG A 107 5.09 0.72 28.02
N GLU A 108 4.40 1.60 27.31
CA GLU A 108 3.49 2.59 27.90
C GLU A 108 2.29 1.89 28.56
N MET A 109 1.70 0.91 27.87
CA MET A 109 0.49 0.21 28.32
C MET A 109 0.75 -1.02 29.21
N ALA A 110 2.01 -1.46 29.36
CA ALA A 110 2.34 -2.76 29.97
C ALA A 110 1.74 -2.94 31.36
N LYS A 111 1.80 -1.89 32.20
CA LYS A 111 1.26 -1.90 33.57
C LYS A 111 -0.26 -2.07 33.57
N GLU A 112 -0.97 -1.34 32.71
CA GLU A 112 -2.43 -1.40 32.59
C GLU A 112 -2.91 -2.73 32.02
N LEU A 113 -2.10 -3.33 31.13
CA LEU A 113 -2.31 -4.68 30.60
C LEU A 113 -1.99 -5.79 31.62
N GLY A 114 -1.56 -5.43 32.83
CA GLY A 114 -1.27 -6.38 33.92
C GLY A 114 0.10 -7.06 33.83
N PHE A 115 0.99 -6.60 32.94
CA PHE A 115 2.36 -7.11 32.89
C PHE A 115 3.17 -6.57 34.06
N LYS A 116 3.92 -7.46 34.71
CA LYS A 116 4.83 -7.16 35.81
C LYS A 116 6.24 -7.58 35.44
N VAL A 117 7.23 -6.78 35.81
CA VAL A 117 8.65 -7.15 35.74
C VAL A 117 8.97 -7.97 36.99
N LEU A 118 9.48 -9.18 36.80
CA LEU A 118 9.87 -10.08 37.89
C LEU A 118 11.39 -10.27 37.78
N GLY A 119 12.16 -9.55 38.61
CA GLY A 119 13.62 -9.67 38.69
C GLY A 119 14.38 -8.39 38.35
N GLU A 120 14.21 -7.35 39.17
CA GLU A 120 15.25 -6.30 39.30
C GLU A 120 16.40 -6.80 40.17
#